data_AF-A0A4R8R5T5-F1
#
_entry.id   AF-A0A4R8R5T5-F1
#
_cell.length_a   1.000
_cell.length_b   1.000
_cell.length_c   1.000
_cell.angle_alpha   90.00
_cell.angle_beta   90.00
_cell.angle_gamma   90.00
#
_symmetry.space_group_name_H-M   'P 1'
#
loop_
_entity.id
_entity.type
_entity.pdbx_description
1 polymer ?
#
loop_
_entity_poly.entity_id
_entity_poly.type
_entity_poly.pdbx_seq_one_letter_code
_entity_poly.pdbx_strand_id
1 'polypeptide(L)'
;MVGNGSARVSNGTWPSDKYYQGRFSNGIVWAEYVADNLSISLYDYAVGGATTSNSLVQGFTGPKSSIAVPSVADQVASFLAKATPNGGVFSASDTTALTTPLVVLLAGANDVLFNPNISASQSHQVLAQAESDIRRAHPAAEILTLSPPDLSRLPYGFFADNVAKQQLRTYTDLLGELLQRSPTGAVNVDLRPLFDDFEYYATPQLYGFAPLGKYGSCLVGAYGETPDVTICGDAEQRVYWDEYQ
;
A
#
# COMPACT_ATOMS: atom_id res chain seq x y z
N MET A 1 -2.58 -3.45 1.25
CA MET A 1 -3.82 -3.50 0.44
C MET A 1 -3.99 -2.22 -0.36
N VAL A 2 -4.17 -2.33 -1.68
CA VAL A 2 -4.46 -1.19 -2.60
C VAL A 2 -5.73 -1.50 -3.40
N GLY A 3 -6.38 -0.46 -3.95
CA GLY A 3 -7.53 -0.66 -4.83
C GLY A 3 -7.18 -1.27 -6.18
N ASN A 4 -8.05 -1.05 -7.17
CA ASN A 4 -8.00 -1.76 -8.45
C ASN A 4 -7.03 -1.18 -9.50
N GLY A 5 -6.07 -0.32 -9.12
CA GLY A 5 -5.17 0.33 -10.07
C GLY A 5 -4.30 -0.61 -10.90
N SER A 6 -3.84 -1.73 -10.31
CA SER A 6 -3.09 -2.73 -11.08
C SER A 6 -3.96 -3.43 -12.13
N ALA A 7 -5.25 -3.63 -11.87
CA ALA A 7 -6.18 -4.14 -12.87
C ALA A 7 -6.34 -3.16 -14.03
N ARG A 8 -6.33 -1.85 -13.76
CA ARG A 8 -6.36 -0.83 -14.83
C ARG A 8 -5.10 -0.90 -15.70
N VAL A 9 -3.91 -0.88 -15.07
CA VAL A 9 -2.62 -0.89 -15.79
C VAL A 9 -2.36 -2.19 -16.54
N SER A 10 -2.86 -3.32 -16.02
CA SER A 10 -2.71 -4.64 -16.64
C SER A 10 -3.83 -5.02 -17.62
N ASN A 11 -4.75 -4.11 -17.93
CA ASN A 11 -5.94 -4.37 -18.74
C ASN A 11 -6.77 -5.58 -18.23
N GLY A 12 -6.95 -5.64 -16.91
CA GLY A 12 -7.75 -6.64 -16.20
C GLY A 12 -7.07 -8.00 -16.02
N THR A 13 -5.79 -8.14 -16.38
CA THR A 13 -5.08 -9.43 -16.30
C THR A 13 -4.41 -9.68 -14.94
N TRP A 14 -4.26 -8.64 -14.11
CA TRP A 14 -3.65 -8.72 -12.79
C TRP A 14 -4.25 -7.70 -11.81
N PRO A 15 -4.53 -8.04 -10.53
CA PRO A 15 -4.40 -9.34 -9.88
C PRO A 15 -5.22 -10.46 -10.55
N SER A 16 -4.85 -11.72 -10.30
CA SER A 16 -5.57 -12.88 -10.86
C SER A 16 -7.01 -13.02 -10.31
N ASP A 17 -7.75 -14.02 -10.80
CA ASP A 17 -9.11 -14.34 -10.35
C ASP A 17 -9.23 -14.77 -8.87
N LYS A 18 -8.10 -14.99 -8.21
CA LYS A 18 -8.01 -15.30 -6.77
C LYS A 18 -8.18 -14.07 -5.90
N TYR A 19 -8.15 -12.90 -6.50
CA TYR A 19 -8.25 -11.63 -5.83
C TYR A 19 -9.61 -10.99 -6.12
N TYR A 20 -10.08 -10.17 -5.19
CA TYR A 20 -11.40 -9.57 -5.27
C TYR A 20 -11.42 -8.41 -6.25
N GLN A 21 -12.02 -8.59 -7.43
CA GLN A 21 -12.32 -7.51 -8.39
C GLN A 21 -11.14 -6.54 -8.61
N GLY A 22 -9.93 -7.08 -8.75
CA GLY A 22 -8.71 -6.31 -9.00
C GLY A 22 -8.03 -5.70 -7.76
N ARG A 23 -8.56 -5.88 -6.54
CA ARG A 23 -7.92 -5.49 -5.28
C ARG A 23 -6.92 -6.56 -4.86
N PHE A 24 -5.80 -6.19 -4.24
CA PHE A 24 -4.91 -7.18 -3.61
C PHE A 24 -5.43 -7.59 -2.23
N SER A 25 -6.57 -8.27 -2.23
CA SER A 25 -7.27 -8.83 -1.05
C SER A 25 -8.35 -9.81 -1.54
N ASN A 26 -9.01 -10.54 -0.63
CA ASN A 26 -10.23 -11.31 -0.88
C ASN A 26 -11.52 -10.48 -0.75
N GLY A 27 -11.43 -9.18 -0.44
CA GLY A 27 -12.57 -8.27 -0.35
C GLY A 27 -12.23 -6.84 -0.77
N ILE A 28 -13.12 -5.92 -0.41
CA ILE A 28 -12.84 -4.49 -0.52
C ILE A 28 -11.71 -4.09 0.43
N VAL A 29 -10.97 -3.04 0.09
CA VAL A 29 -9.81 -2.60 0.88
C VAL A 29 -10.18 -1.54 1.92
N TRP A 30 -9.30 -1.34 2.91
CA TRP A 30 -9.52 -0.43 4.03
C TRP A 30 -9.97 0.98 3.61
N ALA A 31 -9.44 1.53 2.52
CA ALA A 31 -9.80 2.86 2.01
C ALA A 31 -11.26 2.92 1.52
N GLU A 32 -11.79 1.80 1.00
CA GLU A 32 -13.20 1.68 0.60
C GLU A 32 -14.11 1.68 1.83
N TYR A 33 -13.73 0.97 2.91
CA TYR A 33 -14.45 1.03 4.19
C TYR A 33 -14.44 2.44 4.81
N VAL A 34 -13.30 3.13 4.78
CA VAL A 34 -13.20 4.50 5.31
C VAL A 34 -14.07 5.46 4.51
N ALA A 35 -14.04 5.39 3.18
CA ALA A 35 -14.85 6.24 2.33
C ALA A 35 -16.36 6.01 2.55
N ASP A 36 -16.78 4.74 2.65
CA ASP A 36 -18.17 4.37 2.92
C ASP A 36 -18.63 4.88 4.32
N ASN A 37 -17.84 4.63 5.36
CA ASN A 37 -18.14 5.08 6.72
C ASN A 37 -18.23 6.61 6.85
N LEU A 38 -17.43 7.34 6.07
CA LEU A 38 -17.49 8.81 6.01
C LEU A 38 -18.52 9.33 5.01
N SER A 39 -19.15 8.45 4.22
CA SER A 39 -20.06 8.80 3.13
C SER A 39 -19.45 9.79 2.13
N ILE A 40 -18.19 9.57 1.76
CA ILE A 40 -17.43 10.38 0.79
C ILE A 40 -17.06 9.57 -0.44
N SER A 41 -16.89 10.25 -1.58
CA SER A 41 -16.37 9.62 -2.79
C SER A 41 -14.89 9.25 -2.65
N LEU A 42 -14.53 8.03 -3.04
CA LEU A 42 -13.14 7.57 -3.10
C LEU A 42 -12.58 7.74 -4.52
N TYR A 43 -11.46 8.45 -4.64
CA TYR A 43 -10.66 8.54 -5.87
C TYR A 43 -9.35 7.79 -5.68
N ASP A 44 -9.34 6.50 -6.00
CA ASP A 44 -8.19 5.63 -5.74
C ASP A 44 -7.18 5.61 -6.89
N TYR A 45 -6.12 6.42 -6.74
CA TYR A 45 -4.98 6.47 -7.66
C TYR A 45 -3.97 5.34 -7.43
N ALA A 46 -4.07 4.58 -6.33
CA ALA A 46 -3.07 3.61 -5.94
C ALA A 46 -2.98 2.47 -6.95
N VAL A 47 -1.74 2.11 -7.30
CA VAL A 47 -1.41 0.97 -8.15
C VAL A 47 -0.52 0.02 -7.34
N GLY A 48 -0.87 -1.26 -7.28
CA GLY A 48 -0.06 -2.26 -6.60
C GLY A 48 1.30 -2.40 -7.27
N GLY A 49 2.36 -2.40 -6.46
CA GLY A 49 3.73 -2.34 -6.93
C GLY A 49 4.29 -0.94 -7.16
N ALA A 50 3.51 0.12 -6.95
CA ALA A 50 4.01 1.49 -7.04
C ALA A 50 5.05 1.77 -5.94
N THR A 51 6.18 2.35 -6.35
CA THR A 51 7.22 2.91 -5.48
C THR A 51 6.96 4.41 -5.25
N THR A 52 7.70 5.05 -4.34
CA THR A 52 7.55 6.51 -4.15
C THR A 52 7.94 7.29 -5.41
N SER A 53 9.02 6.90 -6.09
CA SER A 53 9.49 7.50 -7.34
C SER A 53 10.11 6.49 -8.29
N ASN A 54 9.63 6.46 -9.54
CA ASN A 54 10.21 5.65 -10.61
C ASN A 54 11.64 6.08 -11.00
N SER A 55 12.06 7.31 -10.67
CA SER A 55 13.44 7.76 -10.89
C SER A 55 14.43 7.21 -9.87
N LEU A 56 13.95 6.80 -8.69
CA LEU A 56 14.76 6.16 -7.65
C LEU A 56 14.69 4.63 -7.76
N VAL A 57 13.47 4.10 -7.87
CA VAL A 57 13.19 2.67 -8.00
C VAL A 57 11.97 2.51 -8.89
N GLN A 58 12.10 1.87 -10.05
CA GLN A 58 10.95 1.57 -10.91
C GLN A 58 10.02 0.57 -10.22
N GLY A 59 8.75 0.93 -10.04
CA GLY A 59 7.73 0.02 -9.54
C GLY A 59 7.21 -0.94 -10.61
N PHE A 60 6.85 -2.16 -10.22
CA PHE A 60 6.28 -3.16 -11.13
C PHE A 60 5.12 -3.93 -10.51
N THR A 61 4.21 -4.40 -11.36
CA THR A 61 3.10 -5.30 -11.03
C THR A 61 3.05 -6.49 -11.98
N GLY A 62 2.05 -7.35 -11.84
CA GLY A 62 1.87 -8.56 -12.63
C GLY A 62 2.43 -9.81 -11.95
N PRO A 63 2.12 -11.01 -12.48
CA PRO A 63 2.50 -12.28 -11.87
C PRO A 63 4.02 -12.52 -11.81
N LYS A 64 4.79 -11.76 -12.59
CA LYS A 64 6.26 -11.82 -12.65
C LYS A 64 6.91 -10.47 -12.31
N SER A 65 6.15 -9.53 -11.73
CA SER A 65 6.61 -8.16 -11.45
C SER A 65 7.29 -7.50 -12.66
N SER A 66 6.65 -7.58 -13.82
CA SER A 66 7.23 -7.13 -15.10
C SER A 66 6.45 -6.01 -15.79
N ILE A 67 5.27 -5.65 -15.26
CA ILE A 67 4.44 -4.56 -15.81
C ILE A 67 4.81 -3.29 -15.05
N ALA A 68 5.48 -2.34 -15.70
CA ALA A 68 5.83 -1.07 -15.07
C ALA A 68 4.58 -0.29 -14.65
N VAL A 69 4.62 0.34 -13.47
CA VAL A 69 3.49 1.09 -12.91
C VAL A 69 3.87 2.54 -12.59
N PRO A 70 2.90 3.47 -12.57
CA PRO A 70 3.15 4.83 -12.10
C PRO A 70 3.53 4.86 -10.62
N SER A 71 4.54 5.65 -10.29
CA SER A 71 4.97 5.89 -8.91
C SER A 71 4.01 6.82 -8.16
N VAL A 72 4.20 7.00 -6.85
CA VAL A 72 3.42 7.98 -6.07
C VAL A 72 3.57 9.39 -6.63
N ALA A 73 4.78 9.77 -7.03
CA ALA A 73 5.02 11.07 -7.67
C ALA A 73 4.17 11.25 -8.95
N ASP A 74 4.07 10.20 -9.78
CA ASP A 74 3.24 10.23 -11.00
C ASP A 74 1.73 10.30 -10.67
N GLN A 75 1.30 9.57 -9.64
CA GLN A 75 -0.09 9.56 -9.17
C GLN A 75 -0.51 10.93 -8.62
N VAL A 76 0.36 11.58 -7.82
CA VAL A 76 0.15 12.94 -7.32
C VAL A 76 0.10 13.94 -8.47
N ALA A 77 1.03 13.85 -9.43
CA ALA A 77 1.03 14.70 -10.61
C ALA A 77 -0.28 14.55 -11.42
N SER A 78 -0.81 13.33 -11.55
CA SER A 78 -2.10 13.07 -12.20
C SER A 78 -3.27 13.74 -11.47
N PHE A 79 -3.33 13.62 -10.14
CA PHE A 79 -4.33 14.30 -9.32
C PHE A 79 -4.26 15.82 -9.47
N LEU A 80 -3.06 16.41 -9.40
CA LEU A 80 -2.84 17.86 -9.54
C LEU A 80 -3.18 18.37 -10.95
N ALA A 81 -3.05 17.51 -11.96
CA ALA A 81 -3.51 17.77 -13.32
C ALA A 81 -5.04 17.62 -13.49
N LYS A 82 -5.77 17.32 -12.40
CA LYS A 82 -7.23 17.11 -12.36
C LYS A 82 -7.70 15.94 -13.22
N ALA A 83 -6.84 14.96 -13.45
CA ALA A 83 -7.23 13.69 -14.05
C ALA A 83 -7.84 12.78 -12.99
N THR A 84 -8.92 12.06 -13.31
CA THR A 84 -9.48 11.05 -12.42
C THR A 84 -8.67 9.75 -12.49
N PRO A 85 -8.77 8.83 -11.51
CA PRO A 85 -8.00 7.58 -11.51
C PRO A 85 -8.21 6.68 -12.75
N ASN A 86 -9.33 6.87 -13.45
CA ASN A 86 -9.68 6.15 -14.67
C ASN A 86 -9.24 6.87 -15.96
N GLY A 87 -8.44 7.94 -15.85
CA GLY A 87 -7.95 8.72 -16.99
C GLY A 87 -8.96 9.72 -17.55
N GLY A 88 -10.09 9.95 -16.87
CA GLY A 88 -11.04 11.01 -17.19
C GLY A 88 -10.62 12.35 -16.59
N VAL A 89 -11.52 13.32 -16.60
CA VAL A 89 -11.36 14.62 -15.92
C VAL A 89 -12.42 14.78 -14.84
N PHE A 90 -12.07 15.46 -13.76
CA PHE A 90 -13.05 15.80 -12.72
C PHE A 90 -14.19 16.65 -13.32
N SER A 91 -15.40 16.31 -12.95
CA SER A 91 -16.63 16.98 -13.33
C SER A 91 -17.05 18.02 -12.28
N ALA A 92 -18.10 18.80 -12.57
CA ALA A 92 -18.66 19.77 -11.63
C ALA A 92 -19.20 19.11 -10.34
N SER A 93 -19.61 17.85 -10.37
CA SER A 93 -20.03 17.13 -9.15
C SER A 93 -18.84 16.76 -8.24
N ASP A 94 -17.61 16.85 -8.75
CA ASP A 94 -16.42 16.42 -8.03
C ASP A 94 -15.72 17.59 -7.33
N THR A 95 -16.40 18.75 -7.26
CA THR A 95 -15.84 20.01 -6.74
C THR A 95 -15.25 19.84 -5.34
N THR A 96 -15.89 19.08 -4.46
CA THR A 96 -15.39 18.81 -3.09
C THR A 96 -14.03 18.10 -3.09
N ALA A 97 -13.82 17.16 -4.02
CA ALA A 97 -12.56 16.43 -4.15
C ALA A 97 -11.40 17.33 -4.59
N LEU A 98 -11.69 18.52 -5.13
CA LEU A 98 -10.69 19.51 -5.52
C LEU A 98 -10.59 20.69 -4.55
N THR A 99 -11.63 20.99 -3.76
CA THR A 99 -11.61 22.14 -2.84
C THR A 99 -11.05 21.79 -1.47
N THR A 100 -11.45 20.64 -0.91
CA THR A 100 -11.10 20.21 0.46
C THR A 100 -10.81 18.71 0.49
N PRO A 101 -9.81 18.22 -0.27
CA PRO A 101 -9.53 16.79 -0.33
C PRO A 101 -8.96 16.27 0.99
N LEU A 102 -9.39 15.07 1.38
CA LEU A 102 -8.66 14.21 2.29
C LEU A 102 -7.72 13.32 1.46
N VAL A 103 -6.42 13.59 1.50
CA VAL A 103 -5.41 12.82 0.76
C VAL A 103 -4.73 11.83 1.68
N VAL A 104 -4.63 10.58 1.21
CA VAL A 104 -4.01 9.49 1.94
C VAL A 104 -2.79 9.00 1.17
N LEU A 105 -1.63 8.96 1.82
CA LEU A 105 -0.39 8.42 1.27
C LEU A 105 0.04 7.18 2.07
N LEU A 106 -0.10 6.00 1.47
CA LEU A 106 0.47 4.74 1.95
C LEU A 106 1.44 4.21 0.89
N ALA A 107 2.74 4.38 1.12
CA ALA A 107 3.77 4.00 0.17
C ALA A 107 5.12 3.78 0.85
N GLY A 108 6.13 3.38 0.06
CA GLY A 108 7.49 3.15 0.53
C GLY A 108 7.83 1.68 0.74
N ALA A 109 6.84 0.79 0.93
CA ALA A 109 7.10 -0.65 1.08
C ALA A 109 7.74 -1.26 -0.18
N ASN A 110 7.21 -0.93 -1.36
CA ASN A 110 7.73 -1.42 -2.63
C ASN A 110 9.15 -0.91 -2.93
N ASP A 111 9.51 0.28 -2.44
CA ASP A 111 10.84 0.86 -2.68
C ASP A 111 11.95 -0.07 -2.16
N VAL A 112 11.85 -0.52 -0.91
CA VAL A 112 12.84 -1.43 -0.31
C VAL A 112 12.71 -2.86 -0.82
N LEU A 113 11.50 -3.30 -1.18
CA LEU A 113 11.27 -4.63 -1.76
C LEU A 113 11.89 -4.77 -3.16
N PHE A 114 11.85 -3.71 -3.98
CA PHE A 114 12.46 -3.70 -5.32
C PHE A 114 13.94 -3.28 -5.30
N ASN A 115 14.37 -2.48 -4.34
CA ASN A 115 15.76 -2.07 -4.19
C ASN A 115 16.17 -2.05 -2.70
N PRO A 116 16.82 -3.11 -2.18
CA PRO A 116 17.22 -3.19 -0.77
C PRO A 116 18.26 -2.15 -0.35
N ASN A 117 18.86 -1.40 -1.30
CA ASN A 117 19.82 -0.34 -1.02
C ASN A 117 19.18 1.05 -0.89
N ILE A 118 17.88 1.22 -1.16
CA ILE A 118 17.22 2.51 -0.96
C ILE A 118 17.10 2.82 0.53
N SER A 119 17.36 4.07 0.89
CA SER A 119 17.18 4.54 2.28
C SER A 119 15.74 5.02 2.51
N ALA A 120 15.24 4.83 3.73
CA ALA A 120 13.95 5.39 4.17
C ALA A 120 13.88 6.92 3.97
N SER A 121 15.00 7.61 4.15
CA SER A 121 15.11 9.06 3.93
C SER A 121 14.85 9.47 2.48
N GLN A 122 15.32 8.70 1.50
CA GLN A 122 15.05 8.99 0.08
C GLN A 122 13.56 8.85 -0.24
N SER A 123 12.92 7.77 0.22
CA SER A 123 11.49 7.55 0.05
C SER A 123 10.66 8.62 0.75
N HIS A 124 11.02 8.97 1.98
CA HIS A 124 10.39 10.05 2.74
C HIS A 124 10.52 11.42 2.06
N GLN A 125 11.67 11.74 1.47
CA GLN A 125 11.86 13.01 0.75
C GLN A 125 10.88 13.15 -0.42
N VAL A 126 10.61 12.08 -1.15
CA VAL A 126 9.62 12.08 -2.23
C VAL A 126 8.21 12.29 -1.68
N LEU A 127 7.85 11.60 -0.58
CA LEU A 127 6.56 11.78 0.07
C LEU A 127 6.36 13.20 0.60
N ALA A 128 7.33 13.76 1.32
CA ALA A 128 7.29 15.14 1.82
C ALA A 128 7.18 16.18 0.70
N GLN A 129 7.81 15.92 -0.46
CA GLN A 129 7.65 16.75 -1.65
C GLN A 129 6.23 16.65 -2.21
N ALA A 130 5.67 15.44 -2.34
CA ALA A 130 4.29 15.24 -2.78
C ALA A 130 3.29 15.96 -1.86
N GLU A 131 3.45 15.86 -0.54
CA GLU A 131 2.65 16.59 0.45
C GLU A 131 2.73 18.11 0.23
N SER A 132 3.93 18.63 0.00
CA SER A 132 4.17 20.06 -0.24
C SER A 132 3.53 20.54 -1.54
N ASP A 133 3.56 19.73 -2.60
CA ASP A 133 2.94 20.05 -3.89
C ASP A 133 1.41 20.02 -3.79
N ILE A 134 0.84 19.02 -3.09
CA ILE A 134 -0.59 18.93 -2.79
C ILE A 134 -1.05 20.17 -2.02
N ARG A 135 -0.39 20.54 -0.92
CA ARG A 135 -0.79 21.72 -0.12
C ARG A 135 -0.67 23.02 -0.89
N ARG A 136 0.32 23.15 -1.79
CA ARG A 136 0.47 24.34 -2.62
C ARG A 136 -0.69 24.52 -3.59
N ALA A 137 -1.14 23.43 -4.20
CA ALA A 137 -2.27 23.43 -5.14
C ALA A 137 -3.63 23.46 -4.43
N HIS A 138 -3.73 22.83 -3.25
CA HIS A 138 -4.93 22.66 -2.45
C HIS A 138 -4.64 23.05 -0.98
N PRO A 139 -4.65 24.36 -0.64
CA PRO A 139 -4.30 24.81 0.70
C PRO A 139 -5.18 24.27 1.83
N ALA A 140 -6.41 23.86 1.52
CA ALA A 140 -7.36 23.25 2.45
C ALA A 140 -7.31 21.71 2.46
N ALA A 141 -6.32 21.08 1.82
CA ALA A 141 -6.14 19.65 1.85
C ALA A 141 -5.76 19.16 3.26
N GLU A 142 -6.47 18.15 3.74
CA GLU A 142 -6.03 17.32 4.86
C GLU A 142 -5.19 16.17 4.30
N ILE A 143 -4.08 15.85 4.97
CA ILE A 143 -3.16 14.82 4.50
C ILE A 143 -2.91 13.82 5.63
N LEU A 144 -3.17 12.55 5.33
CA LEU A 144 -2.82 11.41 6.15
C LEU A 144 -1.67 10.66 5.49
N THR A 145 -0.65 10.32 6.26
CA THR A 145 0.35 9.33 5.88
C THR A 145 0.12 8.07 6.68
N LEU A 146 0.36 6.90 6.08
CA LEU A 146 0.31 5.63 6.79
C LEU A 146 1.70 5.02 6.78
N SER A 147 2.22 4.71 7.97
CA SER A 147 3.42 3.90 8.11
C SER A 147 3.05 2.44 7.86
N PRO A 148 3.73 1.71 6.96
CA PRO A 148 3.42 0.30 6.72
C PRO A 148 3.69 -0.53 7.99
N PRO A 149 3.08 -1.74 8.10
CA PRO A 149 3.49 -2.69 9.12
C PRO A 149 4.95 -3.07 8.93
N ASP A 150 5.57 -3.67 9.96
CA ASP A 150 6.94 -4.18 9.88
C ASP A 150 7.09 -5.17 8.71
N LEU A 151 7.74 -4.72 7.63
CA LEU A 151 7.86 -5.47 6.39
C LEU A 151 8.64 -6.78 6.57
N SER A 152 9.45 -6.90 7.63
CA SER A 152 10.16 -8.13 7.95
C SER A 152 9.27 -9.22 8.54
N ARG A 153 8.04 -8.86 8.96
CA ARG A 153 7.05 -9.74 9.58
C ARG A 153 5.90 -10.12 8.65
N LEU A 154 5.87 -9.58 7.43
CA LEU A 154 4.98 -10.09 6.39
C LEU A 154 5.23 -11.60 6.19
N PRO A 155 4.22 -12.37 5.75
CA PRO A 155 4.40 -13.75 5.32
C PRO A 155 5.59 -13.96 4.36
N TYR A 156 5.85 -13.01 3.46
CA TYR A 156 7.04 -12.98 2.59
C TYR A 156 8.37 -13.15 3.35
N GLY A 157 8.42 -12.68 4.61
CA GLY A 157 9.55 -12.87 5.51
C GLY A 157 9.93 -14.34 5.69
N PHE A 158 9.04 -15.30 5.46
CA PHE A 158 9.41 -16.72 5.45
C PHE A 158 10.49 -17.05 4.40
N PHE A 159 10.48 -16.35 3.26
CA PHE A 159 11.39 -16.56 2.13
C PHE A 159 12.65 -15.68 2.19
N ALA A 160 12.67 -14.68 3.06
CA ALA A 160 13.79 -13.75 3.22
C ALA A 160 14.84 -14.28 4.21
N ASP A 161 16.12 -14.06 3.88
CA ASP A 161 17.22 -14.32 4.82
C ASP A 161 17.27 -13.28 5.95
N ASN A 162 18.12 -13.52 6.96
CA ASN A 162 18.23 -12.65 8.13
C ASN A 162 18.72 -11.23 7.79
N VAL A 163 19.54 -11.08 6.73
CA VAL A 163 20.05 -9.77 6.31
C VAL A 163 18.93 -8.97 5.68
N ALA A 164 18.17 -9.57 4.77
CA ALA A 164 16.99 -8.98 4.14
C ALA A 164 15.94 -8.59 5.18
N LYS A 165 15.65 -9.45 6.17
CA LYS A 165 14.74 -9.11 7.28
C LYS A 165 15.20 -7.91 8.08
N GLN A 166 16.49 -7.85 8.42
CA GLN A 166 17.04 -6.72 9.15
C GLN A 166 16.94 -5.43 8.33
N GLN A 167 17.21 -5.48 7.02
CA GLN A 167 17.06 -4.34 6.12
C GLN A 167 15.61 -3.86 6.05
N LEU A 168 14.65 -4.78 5.87
CA LEU A 168 13.22 -4.46 5.83
C LEU A 168 12.74 -3.82 7.14
N ARG A 169 13.14 -4.38 8.29
CA ARG A 169 12.80 -3.83 9.61
C ARG A 169 13.39 -2.42 9.78
N THR A 170 14.70 -2.27 9.57
CA THR A 170 15.39 -0.98 9.71
C THR A 170 14.80 0.08 8.78
N TYR A 171 14.50 -0.29 7.52
CA TYR A 171 13.84 0.63 6.59
C TYR A 171 12.45 1.04 7.10
N THR A 172 11.64 0.08 7.53
CA THR A 172 10.27 0.34 8.00
C THR A 172 10.26 1.22 9.24
N ASP A 173 11.15 0.96 10.19
CA ASP A 173 11.25 1.73 11.42
C ASP A 173 11.63 3.19 11.16
N LEU A 174 12.67 3.39 10.35
CA LEU A 174 13.12 4.72 9.98
C LEU A 174 12.08 5.49 9.16
N LEU A 175 11.39 4.84 8.22
CA LEU A 175 10.35 5.49 7.44
C LEU A 175 9.19 5.93 8.33
N GLY A 176 8.74 5.06 9.25
CA GLY A 176 7.68 5.40 10.20
C GLY A 176 8.07 6.55 11.13
N GLU A 177 9.30 6.56 11.66
CA GLU A 177 9.80 7.68 12.48
C GLU A 177 9.86 9.01 11.71
N LEU A 178 10.27 8.96 10.44
CA LEU A 178 10.32 10.15 9.58
C LEU A 178 8.91 10.69 9.30
N LEU A 179 7.96 9.82 8.95
CA LEU A 179 6.58 10.23 8.67
C LEU A 179 5.88 10.78 9.93
N GLN A 180 6.12 10.20 11.10
CA GLN A 180 5.59 10.72 12.38
C GLN A 180 6.10 12.13 12.72
N ARG A 181 7.30 12.48 12.23
CA ARG A 181 7.95 13.77 12.47
C ARG A 181 7.76 14.74 11.29
N SER A 182 6.82 14.47 10.39
CA SER A 182 6.64 15.29 9.18
C SER A 182 6.38 16.76 9.56
N PRO A 183 7.20 17.72 9.09
CA PRO A 183 7.04 19.13 9.41
C PRO A 183 5.89 19.79 8.61
N THR A 184 5.27 19.07 7.68
CA THR A 184 4.22 19.57 6.77
C THR A 184 2.83 19.60 7.40
N GLY A 185 2.69 19.14 8.65
CA GLY A 185 1.40 19.03 9.35
C GLY A 185 0.52 17.89 8.85
N ALA A 186 1.06 16.92 8.11
CA ALA A 186 0.37 15.67 7.84
C ALA A 186 0.17 14.85 9.13
N VAL A 187 -0.97 14.17 9.26
CA VAL A 187 -1.21 13.23 10.37
C VAL A 187 -0.69 11.86 9.97
N ASN A 188 0.20 11.28 10.76
CA ASN A 188 0.65 9.90 10.54
C ASN A 188 -0.21 8.90 11.32
N VAL A 189 -0.67 7.86 10.63
CA VAL A 189 -1.25 6.67 11.23
C VAL A 189 -0.20 5.56 11.17
N ASP A 190 0.30 5.16 12.32
CA ASP A 190 1.29 4.09 12.42
C ASP A 190 0.61 2.72 12.51
N LEU A 191 0.75 1.89 11.47
CA LEU A 191 0.15 0.56 11.45
C LEU A 191 0.95 -0.49 12.22
N ARG A 192 2.22 -0.22 12.59
CA ARG A 192 3.09 -1.21 13.23
C ARG A 192 2.49 -1.77 14.53
N PRO A 193 1.99 -0.96 15.49
CA PRO A 193 1.43 -1.51 16.72
C PRO A 193 0.20 -2.39 16.49
N LEU A 194 -0.66 -2.02 15.53
CA LEU A 194 -1.84 -2.81 15.19
C LEU A 194 -1.46 -4.17 14.59
N PHE A 195 -0.48 -4.19 13.69
CA PHE A 195 -0.01 -5.45 13.10
C PHE A 195 0.82 -6.28 14.08
N ASP A 196 1.51 -5.66 15.03
CA ASP A 196 2.20 -6.37 16.11
C ASP A 196 1.20 -7.16 16.99
N ASP A 197 -0.02 -6.65 17.18
CA ASP A 197 -1.08 -7.35 17.92
C ASP A 197 -1.62 -8.59 17.19
N PHE A 198 -1.52 -8.63 15.85
CA PHE A 198 -1.98 -9.72 15.01
C PHE A 198 -1.03 -10.92 14.97
N GLU A 199 0.11 -10.82 15.64
CA GLU A 199 1.19 -11.77 15.51
C GLU A 199 0.98 -13.02 16.37
N TYR A 200 1.66 -14.12 16.01
CA TYR A 200 1.40 -15.44 16.58
C TYR A 200 1.42 -15.48 18.12
N TYR A 201 2.36 -14.78 18.74
CA TYR A 201 2.52 -14.72 20.20
C TYR A 201 1.83 -13.50 20.86
N ALA A 202 1.15 -12.66 20.07
CA ALA A 202 0.41 -11.51 20.56
C ALA A 202 -1.05 -11.90 20.84
N THR A 203 -2.03 -11.12 20.38
CA THR A 203 -3.46 -11.35 20.68
C THR A 203 -4.38 -11.35 19.44
N PRO A 204 -4.02 -12.03 18.33
CA PRO A 204 -4.82 -12.03 17.10
C PRO A 204 -6.27 -12.48 17.32
N GLN A 205 -6.52 -13.34 18.31
CA GLN A 205 -7.85 -13.84 18.62
C GLN A 205 -8.79 -12.76 19.17
N LEU A 206 -8.28 -11.67 19.74
CA LEU A 206 -9.11 -10.52 20.14
C LEU A 206 -9.76 -9.85 18.93
N TYR A 207 -9.17 -10.02 17.76
CA TYR A 207 -9.65 -9.49 16.48
C TYR A 207 -10.33 -10.56 15.62
N GLY A 208 -10.53 -11.77 16.15
CA GLY A 208 -11.13 -12.89 15.42
C GLY A 208 -10.17 -13.67 14.52
N PHE A 209 -8.88 -13.37 14.55
CA PHE A 209 -7.87 -14.06 13.73
C PHE A 209 -7.29 -15.28 14.42
N ALA A 210 -6.99 -16.31 13.63
CA ALA A 210 -6.17 -17.43 14.06
C ALA A 210 -4.69 -17.01 14.14
N PRO A 211 -3.90 -17.54 15.10
CA PRO A 211 -2.45 -17.33 15.11
C PRO A 211 -1.81 -17.70 13.77
N LEU A 212 -0.86 -16.87 13.33
CA LEU A 212 -0.15 -17.04 12.06
C LEU A 212 0.51 -18.43 11.97
N GLY A 213 0.06 -19.24 11.01
CA GLY A 213 0.68 -20.54 10.71
C GLY A 213 2.03 -20.39 9.99
N LYS A 214 2.63 -21.51 9.58
CA LYS A 214 4.00 -21.57 9.01
C LYS A 214 4.28 -20.58 7.87
N TYR A 215 3.30 -20.32 6.99
CA TYR A 215 3.42 -19.35 5.91
C TYR A 215 2.73 -18.01 6.23
N GLY A 216 1.66 -18.02 7.02
CA GLY A 216 1.01 -16.81 7.52
C GLY A 216 -0.05 -16.17 6.62
N SER A 217 -0.12 -16.53 5.32
CA SER A 217 -1.13 -16.05 4.37
C SER A 217 -2.17 -17.11 3.98
N CYS A 218 -3.31 -16.69 3.41
CA CYS A 218 -4.34 -17.59 2.92
C CYS A 218 -4.07 -18.10 1.50
N LEU A 219 -3.77 -17.19 0.58
CA LEU A 219 -3.25 -17.41 -0.76
C LEU A 219 -1.73 -17.53 -0.67
N VAL A 220 -1.20 -18.63 -1.20
CA VAL A 220 0.24 -18.91 -1.19
C VAL A 220 0.73 -19.16 -2.61
N GLY A 221 1.90 -18.61 -2.95
CA GLY A 221 2.59 -18.83 -4.22
C GLY A 221 2.12 -17.94 -5.37
N ALA A 222 1.39 -16.85 -5.07
CA ALA A 222 0.81 -15.98 -6.09
C ALA A 222 1.85 -15.34 -7.03
N TYR A 223 3.11 -15.21 -6.57
CA TYR A 223 4.23 -14.65 -7.32
C TYR A 223 5.35 -15.67 -7.55
N GLY A 224 5.07 -16.97 -7.35
CA GLY A 224 6.01 -18.06 -7.60
C GLY A 224 6.95 -18.38 -6.41
N GLU A 225 6.60 -17.95 -5.21
CA GLU A 225 7.31 -18.29 -3.97
C GLU A 225 7.26 -19.80 -3.67
N THR A 226 6.22 -20.48 -4.16
CA THR A 226 6.03 -21.93 -4.08
C THR A 226 5.71 -22.55 -5.45
N PRO A 227 5.96 -23.87 -5.66
CA PRO A 227 5.64 -24.54 -6.92
C PRO A 227 4.15 -24.55 -7.27
N ASP A 228 3.30 -24.62 -6.25
CA ASP A 228 1.84 -24.67 -6.37
C ASP A 228 1.20 -23.42 -5.76
N VAL A 229 0.08 -22.98 -6.35
CA VAL A 229 -0.76 -21.92 -5.79
C VAL A 229 -1.87 -22.55 -4.96
N THR A 230 -1.97 -22.18 -3.69
CA THR A 230 -2.99 -22.73 -2.76
C THR A 230 -3.78 -21.62 -2.08
N ILE A 231 -5.03 -21.92 -1.69
CA ILE A 231 -5.91 -21.00 -0.95
C ILE A 231 -6.44 -21.75 0.28
N CYS A 232 -6.41 -21.08 1.43
CA CYS A 232 -6.94 -21.61 2.69
C CYS A 232 -8.47 -21.71 2.71
N GLY A 233 -9.02 -22.58 3.57
CA GLY A 233 -10.48 -22.73 3.74
C GLY A 233 -11.12 -21.72 4.70
N ASP A 234 -10.30 -20.90 5.37
CA ASP A 234 -10.67 -20.07 6.51
C ASP A 234 -10.18 -18.61 6.37
N ALA A 235 -10.35 -18.03 5.18
CA ALA A 235 -9.83 -16.70 4.82
C ALA A 235 -10.20 -15.59 5.84
N GLU A 236 -11.42 -15.60 6.36
CA GLU A 236 -11.89 -14.61 7.35
C GLU A 236 -11.21 -14.71 8.72
N GLN A 237 -10.46 -15.79 8.97
CA GLN A 237 -9.66 -15.96 10.19
C GLN A 237 -8.16 -15.67 9.94
N ARG A 238 -7.80 -15.15 8.75
CA ARG A 238 -6.43 -14.80 8.37
C ARG A 238 -6.26 -13.30 8.34
N VAL A 239 -5.09 -12.85 8.81
CA VAL A 239 -4.66 -11.45 8.72
C VAL A 239 -4.24 -11.09 7.31
N TYR A 240 -3.44 -11.98 6.69
CA TYR A 240 -2.89 -11.78 5.36
C TYR A 240 -3.62 -12.63 4.34
N TRP A 241 -4.03 -11.98 3.25
CA TRP A 241 -4.53 -12.67 2.08
C TRP A 241 -3.39 -13.36 1.34
N ASP A 242 -2.32 -12.65 0.99
CA ASP A 242 -1.16 -13.21 0.26
C ASP A 242 0.16 -12.97 1.01
N GLU A 243 1.30 -13.27 0.36
CA GLU A 243 2.61 -13.12 0.98
C GLU A 243 2.94 -11.68 1.43
N TYR A 244 2.25 -10.69 0.89
CA TYR A 244 2.57 -9.28 1.03
C TYR A 244 1.45 -8.46 1.70
N GLN A 245 0.19 -8.93 1.68
CA GLN A 245 -1.00 -8.11 1.98
C GLN A 245 -2.12 -8.88 2.68
#